data_AF-A0A7C2PYS3-F1
#
_entry.id   AF-A0A7C2PYS3-F1
#
_cell.length_a   1.000
_cell.length_b   1.000
_cell.length_c   1.000
_cell.angle_alpha   90.00
_cell.angle_beta   90.00
_cell.angle_gamma   90.00
#
_symmetry.space_group_name_H-M   'P 1'
#
loop_
_entity.id
_entity.type
_entity.pdbx_description
1 polymer ?
#
loop_
_entity_poly.entity_id
_entity_poly.type
_entity_poly.pdbx_seq_one_letter_code
_entity_poly.pdbx_strand_id
1 'polypeptide(L)'
;MEKIWGRIMQNKTKWILIIVTLFNIGLLSITVYAARGWLIKIDKETVLDIEDFEKEFNATIDTQAMGNPFVKASLIRKAKKDKNAKCIHLGKVRDELLVIKDARDKGILKERDIKEKVEVMSEVFRRNLISKLYIRDVIAPKAKNPPKEAIKNILKQLKEDDRYKKLSAAQKMKFAKEQAQLQLLRKKIAFTLNELRSSHRIKTSDYGDSLCE
;
A
#
# COMPACT_ATOMS: atom_id res chain seq x y z
N MET A 1 6.18 73.28 -12.24
CA MET A 1 5.16 72.22 -12.36
C MET A 1 5.68 70.91 -12.99
N GLU A 2 6.80 70.92 -13.72
CA GLU A 2 7.34 69.71 -14.39
C GLU A 2 7.83 68.59 -13.44
N LYS A 3 8.38 68.94 -12.27
CA LYS A 3 8.88 67.95 -11.29
C LYS A 3 7.78 67.09 -10.64
N ILE A 4 6.52 67.56 -10.63
CA ILE A 4 5.40 66.82 -10.04
C ILE A 4 4.89 65.77 -11.03
N TRP A 5 4.81 66.12 -12.32
CA TRP A 5 4.37 65.21 -13.38
C TRP A 5 5.33 64.04 -13.61
N GLY A 6 6.66 64.28 -13.55
CA GLY A 6 7.66 63.20 -13.67
C GLY A 6 7.55 62.14 -12.56
N ARG A 7 7.22 62.56 -11.34
CA ARG A 7 7.07 61.66 -10.17
C ARG A 7 5.77 60.85 -10.23
N ILE A 8 4.70 61.44 -10.77
CA ILE A 8 3.42 60.75 -11.01
C ILE A 8 3.57 59.71 -12.14
N MET A 9 4.29 60.04 -13.22
CA MET A 9 4.54 59.11 -14.31
C MET A 9 5.42 57.92 -13.90
N GLN A 10 6.47 58.14 -13.10
CA GLN A 10 7.33 57.06 -12.58
C GLN A 10 6.60 56.11 -11.63
N ASN A 11 5.68 56.61 -10.81
CA ASN A 11 4.90 55.74 -9.94
C ASN A 11 3.92 54.87 -10.74
N LYS A 12 3.30 55.41 -11.80
CA LYS A 12 2.40 54.63 -12.67
C LYS A 12 3.13 53.51 -13.42
N THR A 13 4.33 53.76 -13.94
CA THR A 13 5.13 52.71 -14.63
C THR A 13 5.59 51.61 -13.66
N LYS A 14 5.94 51.95 -12.42
CA LYS A 14 6.29 50.94 -11.39
C LYS A 14 5.10 50.04 -11.06
N TRP A 15 3.90 50.59 -10.91
CA TRP A 15 2.69 49.80 -10.65
C TRP A 15 2.33 48.87 -11.82
N ILE A 16 2.47 49.33 -13.06
CA ILE A 16 2.23 48.50 -14.26
C ILE A 16 3.23 47.34 -14.33
N LEU A 17 4.51 47.59 -14.06
CA LEU A 17 5.54 46.54 -14.03
C LEU A 17 5.28 45.51 -12.93
N ILE A 18 4.86 45.93 -11.73
CA ILE A 18 4.50 45.01 -10.65
C ILE A 18 3.30 44.13 -11.04
N ILE A 19 2.27 44.72 -11.66
CA ILE A 19 1.08 43.96 -12.11
C ILE A 19 1.46 42.95 -13.20
N VAL A 20 2.25 43.33 -14.19
CA VAL A 20 2.71 42.42 -15.27
C VAL A 20 3.58 41.29 -14.71
N THR A 21 4.42 41.58 -13.71
CA THR A 21 5.27 40.56 -13.07
C THR A 21 4.43 39.59 -12.24
N LEU A 22 3.46 40.09 -11.45
CA LEU A 22 2.52 39.26 -10.70
C LEU A 22 1.60 38.44 -11.61
N PHE A 23 1.21 38.98 -12.77
CA PHE A 23 0.40 38.27 -13.76
C PHE A 23 1.19 37.15 -14.46
N ASN A 24 2.49 37.36 -14.75
CA ASN A 24 3.37 36.31 -15.28
C ASN A 24 3.68 35.22 -14.24
N ILE A 25 3.85 35.57 -12.96
CA ILE A 25 4.00 34.58 -11.88
C ILE A 25 2.69 33.83 -11.65
N GLY A 26 1.54 34.50 -11.77
CA GLY A 26 0.20 33.91 -11.75
C GLY A 26 -0.06 32.95 -12.92
N LEU A 27 0.33 33.32 -14.13
CA LEU A 27 0.25 32.46 -15.32
C LEU A 27 1.18 31.25 -15.21
N LEU A 28 2.40 31.42 -14.70
CA LEU A 28 3.32 30.31 -14.45
C LEU A 28 2.78 29.34 -13.39
N SER A 29 2.20 29.86 -12.30
CA SER A 29 1.57 29.01 -11.28
C SER A 29 0.31 28.31 -11.79
N ILE A 30 -0.49 28.94 -12.65
CA ILE A 30 -1.63 28.27 -13.32
C ILE A 30 -1.14 27.21 -14.33
N THR A 31 -0.04 27.44 -15.06
CA THR A 31 0.53 26.40 -15.93
C THR A 31 1.17 25.25 -15.17
N VAL A 32 1.74 25.49 -13.98
CA VAL A 32 2.27 24.43 -13.10
C VAL A 32 1.14 23.61 -12.47
N TYR A 33 0.00 24.23 -12.15
CA TYR A 33 -1.21 23.49 -11.73
C TYR A 33 -1.95 22.81 -12.88
N ALA A 34 -1.89 23.34 -14.11
CA ALA A 34 -2.40 22.69 -15.33
C ALA A 34 -1.47 21.58 -15.88
N ALA A 35 -0.25 21.48 -15.35
CA ALA A 35 0.75 20.46 -15.71
C ALA A 35 0.76 19.26 -14.75
N ARG A 36 -0.34 18.97 -14.04
CA ARG A 36 -0.58 17.60 -13.56
C ARG A 36 -0.87 16.74 -14.79
N GLY A 37 0.19 16.28 -15.45
CA GLY A 37 0.11 15.38 -16.58
C GLY A 37 -0.74 14.17 -16.22
N TRP A 38 -1.85 14.00 -16.93
CA TRP A 38 -2.68 12.81 -16.79
C TRP A 38 -1.89 11.62 -17.34
N LEU A 39 -1.86 10.53 -16.58
CA LEU A 39 -1.24 9.28 -17.00
C LEU A 39 -2.25 8.43 -17.79
N ILE A 40 -3.50 8.43 -17.34
CA ILE A 40 -4.65 7.82 -18.03
C ILE A 40 -5.79 8.84 -18.04
N LYS A 41 -6.42 9.02 -19.20
CA LYS A 41 -7.63 9.81 -19.36
C LYS A 41 -8.60 9.07 -20.26
N ILE A 42 -9.73 8.65 -19.70
CA ILE A 42 -10.78 7.93 -20.44
C ILE A 42 -11.92 8.89 -20.81
N ASP A 43 -12.29 9.79 -19.89
CA ASP A 43 -13.27 10.87 -20.12
C ASP A 43 -12.98 12.05 -19.17
N LYS A 44 -13.99 12.90 -18.90
CA LYS A 44 -13.84 14.06 -18.01
C LYS A 44 -13.79 13.66 -16.53
N GLU A 45 -14.38 12.54 -16.15
CA GLU A 45 -14.52 12.10 -14.75
C GLU A 45 -13.52 11.00 -14.39
N THR A 46 -13.01 10.28 -15.39
CA THR A 46 -12.11 9.15 -15.23
C THR A 46 -10.72 9.56 -15.69
N VAL A 47 -10.00 10.21 -14.78
CA VAL A 47 -8.64 10.69 -14.96
C VAL A 47 -7.78 10.15 -13.83
N LEU A 48 -6.63 9.56 -14.17
CA LEU A 48 -5.60 9.16 -13.23
C LEU A 48 -4.33 9.94 -13.53
N ASP A 49 -3.85 10.68 -12.53
CA ASP A 49 -2.57 11.36 -12.63
C ASP A 49 -1.40 10.47 -12.17
N ILE A 50 -0.18 10.95 -12.39
CA ILE A 50 1.05 10.23 -12.03
C ILE A 50 1.15 10.04 -10.51
N GLU A 51 0.71 11.02 -9.72
CA GLU A 51 0.85 10.99 -8.26
C GLU A 51 -0.07 9.92 -7.65
N ASP A 52 -1.31 9.88 -8.10
CA ASP A 52 -2.31 8.89 -7.68
C ASP A 52 -1.92 7.49 -8.12
N PHE A 53 -1.43 7.32 -9.36
CA PHE A 53 -0.87 6.06 -9.81
C PHE A 53 0.31 5.60 -8.92
N GLU A 54 1.24 6.49 -8.58
CA GLU A 54 2.37 6.13 -7.72
C GLU A 54 1.92 5.76 -6.30
N LYS A 55 0.91 6.45 -5.74
CA LYS A 55 0.32 6.10 -4.44
C LYS A 55 -0.31 4.71 -4.49
N GLU A 56 -1.13 4.43 -5.49
CA GLU A 56 -1.81 3.15 -5.68
C GLU A 56 -0.81 2.00 -5.88
N PHE A 57 0.17 2.20 -6.77
CA PHE A 57 1.22 1.20 -7.01
C PHE A 57 2.01 0.90 -5.74
N ASN A 58 2.42 1.93 -5.00
CA ASN A 58 3.17 1.76 -3.76
C ASN A 58 2.33 1.02 -2.69
N ALA A 59 1.04 1.36 -2.57
CA ALA A 59 0.12 0.68 -1.66
C ALA A 59 -0.08 -0.80 -2.02
N THR A 60 -0.14 -1.11 -3.31
CA THR A 60 -0.21 -2.49 -3.82
C THR A 60 1.03 -3.29 -3.43
N ILE A 61 2.23 -2.73 -3.66
CA ILE A 61 3.49 -3.38 -3.28
C ILE A 61 3.58 -3.57 -1.76
N ASP A 62 3.19 -2.57 -0.97
CA ASP A 62 3.23 -2.67 0.48
C ASP A 62 2.26 -3.74 1.00
N THR A 63 1.06 -3.82 0.44
CA THR A 63 0.05 -4.81 0.82
C THR A 63 0.48 -6.23 0.46
N GLN A 64 1.11 -6.43 -0.70
CA GLN A 64 1.71 -7.71 -1.07
C GLN A 64 2.85 -8.09 -0.12
N ALA A 65 3.71 -7.12 0.24
CA ALA A 65 4.80 -7.36 1.18
C ALA A 65 4.29 -7.73 2.58
N MET A 66 3.16 -7.20 3.02
CA MET A 66 2.52 -7.58 4.29
C MET A 66 2.06 -9.05 4.33
N GLY A 67 1.90 -9.70 3.17
CA GLY A 67 1.62 -11.14 3.08
C GLY A 67 2.78 -12.02 3.61
N ASN A 68 4.00 -11.49 3.67
CA ASN A 68 5.15 -12.19 4.24
C ASN A 68 5.93 -11.27 5.20
N PRO A 69 5.85 -11.50 6.52
CA PRO A 69 6.45 -10.63 7.52
C PRO A 69 7.99 -10.63 7.53
N PHE A 70 8.61 -11.47 6.71
CA PHE A 70 10.06 -11.61 6.61
C PHE A 70 10.65 -11.04 5.32
N VAL A 71 9.84 -10.41 4.47
CA VAL A 71 10.33 -9.75 3.25
C VAL A 71 11.31 -8.64 3.64
N LYS A 72 12.47 -8.64 2.99
CA LYS A 72 13.50 -7.61 3.23
C LYS A 72 13.03 -6.26 2.69
N ALA A 73 13.21 -5.20 3.48
CA ALA A 73 12.91 -3.82 3.05
C ALA A 73 13.65 -3.40 1.75
N SER A 74 14.81 -3.99 1.46
CA SER A 74 15.51 -3.75 0.19
C SER A 74 14.77 -4.32 -1.01
N LEU A 75 14.10 -5.48 -0.87
CA LEU A 75 13.29 -6.07 -1.94
C LEU A 75 12.03 -5.25 -2.20
N ILE A 76 11.38 -4.74 -1.14
CA ILE A 76 10.23 -3.83 -1.26
C ILE A 76 10.65 -2.56 -2.01
N ARG A 77 11.76 -1.93 -1.58
CA ARG A 77 12.31 -0.74 -2.25
C ARG A 77 12.69 -1.00 -3.70
N LYS A 78 13.20 -2.19 -4.02
CA LYS A 78 13.51 -2.58 -5.41
C LYS A 78 12.23 -2.73 -6.24
N ALA A 79 11.22 -3.41 -5.70
CA ALA A 79 9.93 -3.61 -6.37
C ALA A 79 9.22 -2.26 -6.66
N LYS A 80 9.25 -1.32 -5.70
CA LYS A 80 8.70 0.04 -5.90
C LYS A 80 9.39 0.84 -7.01
N LYS A 81 10.63 0.48 -7.37
CA LYS A 81 11.41 1.14 -8.44
C LYS A 81 11.42 0.36 -9.75
N ASP A 82 10.79 -0.81 -9.79
CA ASP A 82 10.79 -1.67 -10.97
C ASP A 82 9.88 -1.09 -12.06
N LYS A 83 10.49 -0.60 -13.14
CA LYS A 83 9.78 -0.01 -14.29
C LYS A 83 8.86 -1.00 -14.97
N ASN A 84 9.25 -2.27 -15.07
CA ASN A 84 8.43 -3.28 -15.72
C ASN A 84 7.20 -3.60 -14.84
N ALA A 85 7.39 -3.72 -13.53
CA ALA A 85 6.28 -3.91 -12.59
C ALA A 85 5.28 -2.73 -12.65
N LYS A 86 5.79 -1.49 -12.73
CA LYS A 86 4.95 -0.29 -12.93
C LYS A 86 4.18 -0.35 -14.24
N CYS A 87 4.83 -0.69 -15.35
CA CYS A 87 4.16 -0.79 -16.65
C CYS A 87 3.05 -1.85 -16.66
N ILE A 88 3.31 -3.03 -16.08
CA ILE A 88 2.32 -4.09 -15.93
C ILE A 88 1.15 -3.63 -15.06
N HIS A 89 1.42 -2.97 -13.93
CA HIS A 89 0.38 -2.47 -13.05
C HIS A 89 -0.45 -1.37 -13.71
N LEU A 90 0.19 -0.46 -14.45
CA LEU A 90 -0.50 0.59 -15.22
C LEU A 90 -1.48 0.00 -16.24
N GLY A 91 -1.08 -1.08 -16.94
CA GLY A 91 -1.98 -1.80 -17.83
C GLY A 91 -3.22 -2.33 -17.12
N LYS A 92 -3.05 -2.90 -15.91
CA LYS A 92 -4.18 -3.38 -15.09
C LYS A 92 -5.09 -2.24 -14.65
N VAL A 93 -4.54 -1.15 -14.11
CA VAL A 93 -5.32 0.01 -13.66
C VAL A 93 -6.10 0.62 -14.82
N ARG A 94 -5.50 0.71 -16.01
CA ARG A 94 -6.21 1.14 -17.22
C ARG A 94 -7.42 0.26 -17.52
N ASP A 95 -7.24 -1.06 -17.50
CA ASP A 95 -8.31 -2.00 -17.80
C ASP A 95 -9.40 -1.96 -16.72
N GLU A 96 -9.05 -1.80 -15.45
CA GLU A 96 -9.98 -1.60 -14.32
C GLU A 96 -10.80 -0.31 -14.48
N LEU A 97 -10.16 0.81 -14.85
CA LEU A 97 -10.85 2.08 -15.09
C LEU A 97 -11.84 1.99 -16.27
N LEU A 98 -11.53 1.20 -17.31
CA LEU A 98 -12.47 0.94 -18.41
C LEU A 98 -13.70 0.16 -17.93
N VAL A 99 -13.51 -0.85 -17.08
CA VAL A 99 -14.62 -1.62 -16.48
C VAL A 99 -15.49 -0.72 -15.60
N ILE A 100 -14.88 0.14 -14.77
CA ILE A 100 -15.61 1.08 -13.92
C ILE A 100 -16.46 2.04 -14.76
N LYS A 101 -15.88 2.56 -15.85
CA LYS A 101 -16.59 3.43 -16.80
C LYS A 101 -17.79 2.73 -17.42
N ASP A 102 -17.60 1.54 -18.00
CA ASP A 102 -18.68 0.75 -18.61
C ASP A 102 -19.79 0.40 -17.60
N ALA A 103 -19.42 0.06 -16.36
CA ALA A 103 -20.38 -0.23 -15.29
C ALA A 103 -21.17 1.01 -14.84
N ARG A 104 -20.55 2.20 -14.87
CA ARG A 104 -21.22 3.49 -14.62
C ARG A 104 -22.18 3.84 -15.76
N ASP A 105 -21.74 3.73 -17.01
CA ASP A 105 -22.55 4.01 -18.21
C ASP A 105 -23.79 3.10 -18.27
N LYS A 106 -23.68 1.86 -17.79
CA LYS A 106 -24.79 0.91 -17.68
C LYS A 106 -25.68 1.09 -16.44
N GLY A 107 -25.35 2.02 -15.54
CA GLY A 107 -26.10 2.24 -14.31
C GLY A 107 -26.07 1.06 -13.31
N ILE A 108 -25.09 0.17 -13.44
CA ILE A 108 -24.93 -1.01 -12.57
C ILE A 108 -24.40 -0.57 -11.19
N LEU A 109 -23.55 0.45 -11.17
CA LEU A 109 -22.93 0.97 -9.97
C LEU A 109 -23.83 2.02 -9.30
N LYS A 110 -24.48 1.64 -8.19
CA LYS A 110 -25.15 2.58 -7.29
C LYS A 110 -24.16 3.03 -6.22
N GLU A 111 -23.83 4.32 -6.22
CA GLU A 111 -22.84 4.91 -5.29
C GLU A 111 -23.15 4.62 -3.82
N ARG A 112 -24.44 4.56 -3.46
CA ARG A 112 -24.89 4.21 -2.11
C ARG A 112 -24.42 2.82 -1.68
N ASP A 113 -24.60 1.82 -2.54
CA ASP A 113 -24.27 0.42 -2.25
C ASP A 113 -22.75 0.24 -2.16
N ILE A 114 -22.00 0.99 -2.97
CA ILE A 114 -20.53 1.04 -2.91
C ILE A 114 -20.08 1.65 -1.59
N LYS A 115 -20.65 2.80 -1.21
CA LYS A 115 -20.28 3.51 0.02
C LYS A 115 -20.47 2.64 1.27
N GLU A 116 -21.62 1.98 1.38
CA GLU A 116 -21.90 1.06 2.50
C GLU A 116 -20.87 -0.07 2.57
N LYS A 117 -20.57 -0.70 1.43
CA LYS A 117 -19.55 -1.76 1.38
C LYS A 117 -18.16 -1.24 1.72
N VAL A 118 -17.78 -0.07 1.21
CA VAL A 118 -16.49 0.56 1.48
C VAL A 118 -16.34 0.87 2.97
N GLU A 119 -17.39 1.38 3.63
CA GLU A 119 -17.35 1.69 5.05
C GLU A 119 -17.06 0.43 5.89
N VAL A 120 -17.84 -0.63 5.69
CA VAL A 120 -17.63 -1.92 6.39
C VAL A 120 -16.25 -2.51 6.07
N MET A 121 -15.86 -2.50 4.79
CA MET A 121 -14.55 -3.00 4.37
C MET A 121 -13.41 -2.19 4.96
N SER A 122 -13.55 -0.87 5.11
CA SER A 122 -12.50 0.02 5.63
C SER A 122 -12.16 -0.31 7.07
N GLU A 123 -13.16 -0.60 7.91
CA GLU A 123 -12.96 -0.98 9.31
C GLU A 123 -12.29 -2.34 9.43
N VAL A 124 -12.75 -3.33 8.66
CA VAL A 124 -12.14 -4.67 8.63
C VAL A 124 -10.70 -4.58 8.13
N PHE A 125 -10.47 -3.82 7.06
CA PHE A 125 -9.15 -3.62 6.46
C PHE A 125 -8.21 -2.91 7.43
N ARG A 126 -8.67 -1.87 8.13
CA ARG A 126 -7.90 -1.15 9.14
C ARG A 126 -7.45 -2.07 10.26
N ARG A 127 -8.35 -2.87 10.84
CA ARG A 127 -7.98 -3.85 11.88
C ARG A 127 -6.96 -4.85 11.37
N ASN A 128 -7.19 -5.42 10.19
CA ASN A 128 -6.29 -6.38 9.56
C ASN A 128 -4.89 -5.78 9.33
N LEU A 129 -4.84 -4.55 8.82
CA LEU A 129 -3.61 -3.80 8.58
C LEU A 129 -2.83 -3.59 9.87
N ILE A 130 -3.49 -3.09 10.94
CA ILE A 130 -2.86 -2.88 12.25
C ILE A 130 -2.29 -4.21 12.78
N SER A 131 -3.07 -5.29 12.74
CA SER A 131 -2.61 -6.61 13.19
C SER A 131 -1.41 -7.11 12.40
N LYS A 132 -1.42 -6.99 11.07
CA LYS A 132 -0.29 -7.38 10.22
C LYS A 132 0.96 -6.56 10.49
N LEU A 133 0.81 -5.24 10.64
CA LEU A 133 1.91 -4.35 11.01
C LEU A 133 2.49 -4.73 12.38
N TYR A 134 1.64 -4.99 13.37
CA TYR A 134 2.09 -5.44 14.69
C TYR A 134 2.83 -6.78 14.62
N ILE A 135 2.31 -7.76 13.88
CA ILE A 135 3.00 -9.05 13.68
C ILE A 135 4.35 -8.82 13.00
N ARG A 136 4.42 -8.02 11.94
CA ARG A 136 5.65 -7.75 11.19
C ARG A 136 6.70 -7.02 12.02
N ASP A 137 6.31 -5.99 12.76
CA ASP A 137 7.23 -5.06 13.40
C ASP A 137 7.59 -5.47 14.83
N VAL A 138 6.68 -6.15 15.53
CA VAL A 138 6.86 -6.52 16.95
C VAL A 138 7.16 -8.00 17.15
N ILE A 139 6.42 -8.89 16.47
CA ILE A 139 6.49 -10.34 16.72
C ILE A 139 7.53 -11.02 15.82
N ALA A 140 7.51 -10.73 14.52
CA ALA A 140 8.36 -11.38 13.53
C ALA A 140 9.87 -11.23 13.78
N PRO A 141 10.40 -10.09 14.30
CA PRO A 141 11.81 -9.99 14.64
C PRO A 141 12.24 -11.04 15.69
N LYS A 142 11.33 -11.39 16.62
CA LYS A 142 11.55 -12.41 17.65
C LYS A 142 11.49 -13.85 17.11
N ALA A 143 11.03 -14.02 15.87
CA ALA A 143 10.92 -15.31 15.18
C ALA A 143 11.88 -15.45 13.98
N LYS A 144 12.73 -14.45 13.71
CA LYS A 144 13.59 -14.39 12.52
C LYS A 144 14.59 -15.55 12.41
N ASN A 145 15.06 -16.04 13.55
CA ASN A 145 16.08 -17.08 13.63
C ASN A 145 15.52 -18.31 14.36
N PRO A 146 15.00 -19.30 13.64
CA PRO A 146 14.51 -20.52 14.27
C PRO A 146 15.66 -21.36 14.86
N PRO A 147 15.40 -22.14 15.93
CA PRO A 147 16.39 -23.06 16.49
C PRO A 147 16.90 -24.06 15.44
N LYS A 148 18.19 -24.40 15.51
CA LYS A 148 18.81 -25.37 14.57
C LYS A 148 18.07 -26.72 14.57
N GLU A 149 17.61 -27.17 15.74
CA GLU A 149 16.86 -28.43 15.88
C GLU A 149 15.51 -28.40 15.13
N ALA A 150 14.81 -27.25 15.13
CA ALA A 150 13.58 -27.12 14.36
C ALA A 150 13.83 -27.26 12.84
N ILE A 151 14.94 -26.70 12.35
CA ILE A 151 15.34 -26.83 10.94
C ILE A 151 15.72 -28.29 10.63
N LYS A 152 16.49 -28.95 11.50
CA LYS A 152 16.87 -30.37 11.33
C LYS A 152 15.65 -31.29 11.27
N ASN A 153 14.66 -31.08 12.13
CA ASN A 153 13.45 -31.88 12.15
C ASN A 153 12.67 -31.76 10.83
N ILE A 154 12.51 -30.54 10.30
CA ILE A 154 11.86 -30.34 9.00
C ILE A 154 12.71 -30.94 7.86
N LEU A 155 14.03 -30.81 7.90
CA LEU A 155 14.91 -31.45 6.92
C LEU A 155 14.77 -32.98 6.91
N LYS A 156 14.59 -33.60 8.07
CA LYS A 156 14.34 -35.04 8.17
C LYS A 156 13.01 -35.40 7.48
N GLN A 157 11.94 -34.67 7.78
CA GLN A 157 10.63 -34.86 7.13
C GLN A 157 10.70 -34.68 5.61
N LEU A 158 11.45 -33.70 5.11
CA LEU A 158 11.63 -33.45 3.67
C LEU A 158 12.42 -34.54 2.95
N LYS A 159 13.25 -35.32 3.66
CA LYS A 159 13.97 -36.46 3.05
C LYS A 159 13.04 -37.65 2.84
N GLU A 160 12.06 -37.81 3.72
CA GLU A 160 11.10 -38.90 3.73
C GLU A 160 9.95 -38.65 2.72
N ASP A 161 9.66 -37.38 2.39
CA ASP A 161 8.60 -37.00 1.43
C ASP A 161 9.07 -37.00 -0.04
N ASP A 162 8.48 -37.88 -0.85
CA ASP A 162 8.77 -38.06 -2.27
C ASP A 162 8.66 -36.78 -3.10
N ARG A 163 7.74 -35.88 -2.74
CA ARG A 163 7.50 -34.62 -3.47
C ARG A 163 8.73 -33.72 -3.46
N TYR A 164 9.56 -33.83 -2.43
CA TYR A 164 10.71 -32.97 -2.23
C TYR A 164 12.04 -33.64 -2.60
N LYS A 165 12.05 -34.93 -2.97
CA LYS A 165 13.29 -35.66 -3.28
C LYS A 165 14.12 -34.99 -4.38
N LYS A 166 13.47 -34.45 -5.42
CA LYS A 166 14.10 -33.77 -6.57
C LYS A 166 14.70 -32.39 -6.25
N LEU A 167 14.38 -31.80 -5.10
CA LEU A 167 14.96 -30.52 -4.72
C LEU A 167 16.45 -30.66 -4.37
N SER A 168 17.25 -29.68 -4.78
CA SER A 168 18.66 -29.61 -4.38
C SER A 168 18.80 -29.42 -2.86
N ALA A 169 19.95 -29.80 -2.31
CA ALA A 169 20.21 -29.62 -0.87
C ALA A 169 20.04 -28.16 -0.41
N ALA A 170 20.44 -27.20 -1.24
CA ALA A 170 20.27 -25.77 -0.97
C ALA A 170 18.79 -25.36 -0.95
N GLN A 171 17.97 -25.87 -1.88
CA GLN A 171 16.53 -25.61 -1.91
C GLN A 171 15.83 -26.22 -0.70
N LYS A 172 16.16 -27.46 -0.32
CA LYS A 172 15.63 -28.12 0.88
C LYS A 172 15.98 -27.34 2.16
N MET A 173 17.23 -26.89 2.28
CA MET A 173 17.68 -26.07 3.41
C MET A 173 16.92 -24.74 3.50
N LYS A 174 16.76 -24.04 2.38
CA LYS A 174 16.00 -22.79 2.33
C LYS A 174 14.54 -23.00 2.76
N PHE A 175 13.88 -24.00 2.19
CA PHE A 175 12.50 -24.34 2.53
C PHE A 175 12.36 -24.73 4.00
N ALA A 176 13.25 -25.58 4.53
CA ALA A 176 13.23 -25.99 5.93
C ALA A 176 13.40 -24.79 6.87
N LYS A 177 14.28 -23.84 6.53
CA LYS A 177 14.45 -22.60 7.30
C LYS A 177 13.19 -21.75 7.28
N GLU A 178 12.57 -21.54 6.12
CA GLU A 178 11.33 -20.77 5.99
C GLU A 178 10.18 -21.40 6.78
N GLN A 179 10.01 -22.73 6.69
CA GLN A 179 9.00 -23.46 7.47
C GLN A 179 9.26 -23.38 8.98
N ALA A 180 10.51 -23.57 9.42
CA ALA A 180 10.87 -23.45 10.83
C ALA A 180 10.58 -22.03 11.36
N GLN A 181 10.86 -21.02 10.54
CA GLN A 181 10.60 -19.62 10.85
C GLN A 181 9.11 -19.33 10.98
N LEU A 182 8.27 -19.88 10.09
CA LEU A 182 6.82 -19.77 10.16
C LEU A 182 6.24 -20.49 11.40
N GLN A 183 6.74 -21.68 11.73
CA GLN A 183 6.33 -22.40 12.93
C GLN A 183 6.68 -21.62 14.21
N LEU A 184 7.89 -21.07 14.27
CA LEU A 184 8.30 -20.23 15.40
C LEU A 184 7.45 -18.96 15.50
N LEU A 185 7.15 -18.32 14.36
CA LEU A 185 6.28 -17.15 14.32
C LEU A 185 4.89 -17.46 14.88
N ARG A 186 4.26 -18.56 14.45
CA ARG A 186 2.95 -18.99 14.97
C ARG A 186 2.98 -19.19 16.47
N LYS A 187 4.01 -19.84 17.01
CA LYS A 187 4.20 -20.00 18.46
C LYS A 187 4.31 -18.65 19.18
N LYS A 188 5.08 -17.71 18.62
CA LYS A 188 5.23 -16.37 19.20
C LYS A 188 3.93 -15.57 19.16
N ILE A 189 3.17 -15.67 18.07
CA ILE A 189 1.84 -15.05 17.96
C ILE A 189 0.92 -15.62 19.04
N ALA A 190 0.82 -16.96 19.16
CA ALA A 190 -0.05 -17.60 20.15
C ALA A 190 0.32 -17.20 21.58
N PHE A 191 1.62 -17.17 21.89
CA PHE A 191 2.12 -16.72 23.18
C PHE A 191 1.73 -15.25 23.47
N THR A 192 1.99 -14.34 22.53
CA THR A 192 1.63 -12.92 22.68
C THR A 192 0.13 -12.72 22.78
N LEU A 193 -0.68 -13.47 22.04
CA LEU A 193 -2.14 -13.42 22.17
C LEU A 193 -2.61 -13.87 23.56
N ASN A 194 -1.95 -14.87 24.16
CA ASN A 194 -2.26 -15.31 25.52
C ASN A 194 -1.93 -14.21 26.53
N GLU A 195 -0.76 -13.57 26.42
CA GLU A 195 -0.39 -12.43 27.28
C GLU A 195 -1.37 -11.26 27.14
N LEU A 196 -1.79 -10.93 25.92
CA LEU A 196 -2.76 -9.87 25.66
C LEU A 196 -4.13 -10.18 26.24
N ARG A 197 -4.60 -11.43 26.14
CA ARG A 197 -5.86 -11.89 26.74
C ARG A 197 -5.82 -11.86 28.27
N SER A 198 -4.69 -12.23 28.87
CA SER A 198 -4.55 -12.19 30.33
C SER A 198 -4.45 -10.75 30.88
N SER A 199 -3.90 -9.83 30.10
CA SER A 199 -3.76 -8.42 30.49
C SER A 199 -5.00 -7.57 30.20
N HIS A 200 -5.89 -8.01 29.31
CA HIS A 200 -7.09 -7.27 28.91
C HIS A 200 -8.33 -8.13 29.16
N ARG A 201 -9.26 -7.66 30.01
CA ARG A 201 -10.58 -8.29 30.15
C ARG A 201 -11.36 -8.13 28.85
N ILE A 202 -11.47 -9.20 28.07
CA ILE A 202 -12.36 -9.28 26.92
C ILE A 202 -13.71 -9.79 27.43
N LYS A 203 -14.77 -9.01 27.18
CA LYS A 203 -16.14 -9.46 27.35
C LYS A 203 -16.72 -9.73 25.97
N THR A 204 -17.20 -10.94 25.76
CA THR A 204 -18.05 -11.30 24.63
C THR A 204 -19.52 -11.17 25.06
N SER A 205 -20.41 -10.93 24.11
CA SER A 205 -21.85 -11.00 24.36
C SER A 205 -22.31 -12.45 24.27
N ASP A 206 -23.47 -12.77 24.84
CA ASP A 206 -24.08 -14.11 24.75
C ASP A 206 -24.23 -14.58 23.29
N TYR A 207 -24.54 -13.66 22.38
CA TYR A 207 -24.54 -13.92 20.94
C TYR A 207 -23.15 -14.29 20.41
N GLY A 208 -22.09 -13.60 20.87
CA GLY A 208 -20.71 -13.91 20.49
C GLY A 208 -20.25 -15.29 21.00
N ASP A 209 -20.72 -15.70 22.18
CA ASP A 209 -20.42 -17.02 22.74
C ASP A 209 -21.14 -18.12 21.96
N SER A 210 -22.40 -17.90 21.56
CA SER A 210 -23.19 -18.84 20.74
C SER A 210 -22.61 -19.10 19.33
N LEU A 211 -21.77 -18.18 18.81
CA LEU A 211 -21.09 -18.36 17.53
C LEU A 211 -19.82 -19.23 17.62
N CYS A 212 -19.36 -19.56 18.83
CA CYS A 212 -18.12 -20.29 19.08
C CYS A 212 -18.34 -21.74 19.55
N GLU A 213 -19.59 -22.16 19.74
CA GLU A 213 -20.01 -23.55 20.04
C GLU A 213 -20.22 -24.36 18.76
#